data_AF-A0A1B6NXP4-F1
#
_entry.id   AF-A0A1B6NXP4-F1
#
_cell.length_a   1.000
_cell.length_b   1.000
_cell.length_c   1.000
_cell.angle_alpha   90.00
_cell.angle_beta   90.00
_cell.angle_gamma   90.00
#
_symmetry.space_group_name_H-M   'P 1'
#
loop_
_entity.id
_entity.type
_entity.pdbx_description
1 polymer ?
#
loop_
_entity_poly.entity_id
_entity_poly.type
_entity_poly.pdbx_seq_one_letter_code
_entity_poly.pdbx_strand_id
1 'polypeptide(L)'
;MYFEDKATVFKMLDLALTDDITPANTMYMVVRVARNLDDHTLLYEWLSKNKDALLAKMPDYHVSRMPEFVSTTCSAENLEMANAFYAPISETYQGMARGVEIMQDESQQCMRLKSAFQADFNAFLN
;
A
#
# COMPACT_ATOMS: atom_id res chain seq x y z
N MET A 1 5.01 -13.96 5.69
CA MET A 1 4.76 -15.01 4.67
C MET A 1 5.00 -14.32 3.35
N TYR A 2 6.08 -14.66 2.65
CA TYR A 2 6.40 -14.02 1.37
C TYR A 2 5.60 -14.69 0.27
N PHE A 3 4.82 -13.91 -0.47
CA PHE A 3 4.09 -14.37 -1.64
C PHE A 3 4.68 -13.68 -2.87
N GLU A 4 5.28 -14.46 -3.77
CA GLU A 4 5.89 -13.92 -4.99
C GLU A 4 5.07 -14.23 -6.24
N ASP A 5 4.22 -15.27 -6.18
CA ASP A 5 3.42 -15.65 -7.34
C ASP A 5 2.12 -14.84 -7.43
N LYS A 6 1.81 -14.42 -8.65
CA LYS A 6 0.63 -13.61 -8.96
C LYS A 6 -0.69 -14.23 -8.52
N ALA A 7 -0.84 -15.54 -8.69
CA ALA A 7 -2.09 -16.22 -8.38
C ALA A 7 -2.39 -16.15 -6.87
N THR A 8 -1.38 -16.38 -6.02
CA THR A 8 -1.53 -16.29 -4.57
C THR A 8 -1.74 -14.86 -4.10
N VAL A 9 -0.96 -13.89 -4.61
CA VAL A 9 -1.12 -12.47 -4.25
C VAL A 9 -2.53 -11.99 -4.59
N PHE A 10 -3.01 -12.28 -5.80
CA PHE A 10 -4.33 -11.84 -6.25
C PHE A 10 -5.43 -12.54 -5.46
N LYS A 11 -5.29 -13.85 -5.19
CA LYS A 11 -6.25 -14.57 -4.34
C LYS A 11 -6.37 -13.94 -2.95
N MET A 12 -5.27 -13.50 -2.35
CA MET A 12 -5.30 -12.86 -1.03
C MET A 12 -5.92 -11.46 -1.08
N LEU A 13 -5.66 -10.69 -2.14
CA LEU A 13 -6.28 -9.37 -2.33
C LEU A 13 -7.78 -9.48 -2.62
N ASP A 14 -8.19 -10.46 -3.42
CA ASP A 14 -9.59 -10.72 -3.78
C ASP A 14 -10.45 -10.99 -2.53
N LEU A 15 -9.88 -11.57 -1.47
CA LEU A 15 -10.58 -11.74 -0.18
C LEU A 15 -11.14 -10.41 0.35
N ALA A 16 -10.43 -9.30 0.15
CA ALA A 16 -10.88 -7.97 0.58
C ALA A 16 -12.24 -7.59 -0.05
N LEU A 17 -12.57 -8.13 -1.22
CA LEU A 17 -13.81 -7.85 -1.94
C LEU A 17 -14.93 -8.85 -1.65
N THR A 18 -14.63 -10.04 -1.12
CA THR A 18 -15.63 -11.06 -0.77
C THR A 18 -16.56 -10.64 0.38
N ASP A 19 -17.77 -11.19 0.42
CA ASP A 19 -18.75 -10.91 1.50
C ASP A 19 -18.30 -11.42 2.88
N ASP A 20 -17.31 -12.31 2.94
CA ASP A 20 -16.71 -12.81 4.18
C ASP A 20 -15.93 -11.72 4.94
N ILE A 21 -15.49 -10.68 4.23
CA ILE A 21 -14.76 -9.54 4.81
C ILE A 21 -15.70 -8.34 4.92
N THR A 22 -15.94 -7.91 6.15
CA THR A 22 -16.75 -6.73 6.43
C THR A 22 -16.09 -5.45 5.87
N PRO A 23 -16.89 -4.42 5.52
CA PRO A 23 -16.38 -3.09 5.12
C PRO A 23 -15.27 -2.53 6.02
N ALA A 24 -15.39 -2.72 7.33
CA ALA A 24 -14.42 -2.26 8.32
C ALA A 24 -13.09 -3.05 8.27
N ASN A 25 -13.07 -4.27 7.74
CA ASN A 25 -11.87 -5.09 7.65
C ASN A 25 -11.25 -5.12 6.25
N THR A 26 -11.94 -4.59 5.23
CA THR A 26 -11.49 -4.55 3.83
C THR A 26 -10.09 -3.95 3.68
N MET A 27 -9.87 -2.74 4.22
CA MET A 27 -8.55 -2.07 4.13
C MET A 27 -7.45 -2.92 4.78
N TYR A 28 -7.73 -3.51 5.94
CA TYR A 28 -6.76 -4.32 6.67
C TYR A 28 -6.27 -5.52 5.86
N MET A 29 -7.15 -6.16 5.08
CA MET A 29 -6.76 -7.26 4.18
C MET A 29 -5.75 -6.79 3.13
N VAL A 30 -6.00 -5.65 2.48
CA VAL A 30 -5.09 -5.08 1.48
C VAL A 30 -3.75 -4.71 2.11
N VAL A 31 -3.77 -4.06 3.28
CA VAL A 31 -2.56 -3.70 4.04
C VAL A 31 -1.70 -4.92 4.37
N ARG A 32 -2.33 -6.04 4.73
CA ARG A 32 -1.61 -7.27 5.06
C ARG A 32 -0.88 -7.86 3.87
N VAL A 33 -1.48 -7.82 2.68
CA VAL A 33 -0.78 -8.26 1.47
C VAL A 33 0.33 -7.27 1.12
N ALA A 34 0.04 -5.98 1.05
CA ALA A 34 0.99 -4.94 0.68
C ALA A 34 2.28 -5.02 1.53
N ARG A 35 2.16 -5.11 2.86
CA ARG A 35 3.32 -5.17 3.77
C ARG A 35 4.16 -6.45 3.70
N ASN A 36 3.71 -7.48 3.00
CA ASN A 36 4.47 -8.72 2.79
C ASN A 36 5.08 -8.80 1.38
N LEU A 37 5.01 -7.71 0.60
CA LEU A 37 5.61 -7.62 -0.73
C LEU A 37 6.81 -6.67 -0.69
N ASP A 38 7.95 -7.10 -1.22
CA ASP A 38 9.06 -6.18 -1.52
C ASP A 38 8.79 -5.39 -2.79
N ASP A 39 8.16 -6.02 -3.78
CA ASP A 39 7.76 -5.42 -5.05
C ASP A 39 6.24 -5.24 -5.09
N HIS A 40 5.79 -3.99 -5.17
CA HIS A 40 4.37 -3.65 -5.19
C HIS A 40 3.73 -3.69 -6.59
N THR A 41 4.42 -4.17 -7.63
CA THR A 41 3.89 -4.25 -8.99
C THR A 41 2.54 -4.99 -9.04
N LEU A 42 2.47 -6.16 -8.41
CA LEU A 42 1.23 -6.94 -8.36
C LEU A 42 0.13 -6.29 -7.52
N LEU A 43 0.51 -5.56 -6.46
CA LEU A 43 -0.43 -4.77 -5.66
C LEU A 43 -1.07 -3.68 -6.53
N TYR A 44 -0.28 -2.88 -7.24
CA TYR A 44 -0.80 -1.80 -8.06
C TYR A 44 -1.52 -2.29 -9.32
N GLU A 45 -1.12 -3.44 -9.88
CA GLU A 45 -1.90 -4.11 -10.93
C GLU A 45 -3.31 -4.45 -10.43
N TRP A 46 -3.41 -5.07 -9.25
CA TRP A 46 -4.69 -5.44 -8.67
C TRP A 46 -5.52 -4.21 -8.26
N LEU A 47 -4.90 -3.20 -7.65
CA LEU A 47 -5.56 -1.94 -7.29
C LEU A 47 -6.12 -1.22 -8.52
N SER A 48 -5.36 -1.17 -9.62
CA SER A 48 -5.82 -0.54 -10.86
C SER A 48 -7.06 -1.22 -11.42
N LYS A 49 -7.13 -2.55 -11.32
CA LYS A 49 -8.28 -3.34 -11.79
C LYS A 49 -9.50 -3.23 -10.88
N ASN A 50 -9.30 -3.11 -9.56
CA ASN A 50 -10.36 -3.26 -8.57
C ASN A 50 -10.68 -1.98 -7.79
N LYS A 51 -10.05 -0.86 -8.12
CA LYS A 51 -10.16 0.43 -7.42
C LYS A 51 -11.61 0.77 -7.06
N ASP A 52 -12.50 0.82 -8.04
CA ASP A 52 -13.86 1.30 -7.82
C ASP A 52 -14.64 0.39 -6.87
N ALA A 53 -14.50 -0.93 -7.01
CA ALA A 53 -15.13 -1.91 -6.12
C ALA A 53 -14.55 -1.84 -4.69
N LEU A 54 -13.24 -1.68 -4.57
CA LEU A 54 -12.56 -1.57 -3.28
C LEU A 54 -13.01 -0.30 -2.53
N LEU A 55 -12.96 0.85 -3.21
CA LEU A 55 -13.32 2.14 -2.62
C LEU A 55 -14.81 2.18 -2.23
N ALA A 56 -15.70 1.63 -3.05
CA ALA A 56 -17.13 1.56 -2.75
C ALA A 56 -17.47 0.67 -1.54
N LYS A 57 -16.65 -0.35 -1.26
CA LYS A 57 -16.85 -1.26 -0.13
C LYS A 57 -16.36 -0.69 1.19
N MET A 58 -15.36 0.19 1.18
CA MET A 58 -14.76 0.73 2.39
C MET A 58 -15.57 1.92 2.94
N PRO A 59 -15.64 2.10 4.27
CA PRO A 59 -16.08 3.36 4.84
C PRO A 59 -15.17 4.52 4.42
N ASP A 60 -15.73 5.72 4.27
CA ASP A 60 -15.00 6.92 3.82
C ASP A 60 -13.72 7.17 4.61
N TYR A 61 -13.74 6.99 5.93
CA TYR A 61 -12.57 7.22 6.78
C TYR A 61 -11.40 6.25 6.49
N HIS A 62 -11.68 5.04 5.98
CA HIS A 62 -10.65 4.12 5.50
C HIS A 62 -10.17 4.51 4.11
N VAL A 63 -11.07 4.92 3.22
CA VAL A 63 -10.70 5.42 1.90
C VAL A 63 -9.71 6.58 2.03
N SER A 64 -10.00 7.57 2.87
CA SER A 64 -9.14 8.73 3.08
C SER A 64 -7.76 8.40 3.66
N ARG A 65 -7.61 7.27 4.36
CA ARG A 65 -6.33 6.86 4.97
C ARG A 65 -5.64 5.72 4.23
N MET A 66 -6.21 5.29 3.09
CA MET A 66 -5.63 4.23 2.28
C MET A 66 -4.17 4.50 1.87
N PRO A 67 -3.76 5.72 1.46
CA PRO A 67 -2.36 5.98 1.12
C PRO A 67 -1.39 5.69 2.28
N GLU A 68 -1.71 6.19 3.47
CA GLU A 68 -0.92 6.02 4.71
C GLU A 68 -0.74 4.53 5.06
N PHE A 69 -1.81 3.74 4.96
CA PHE A 69 -1.76 2.36 5.45
C PHE A 69 -1.26 1.34 4.42
N VAL A 70 -1.60 1.53 3.15
CA VAL A 70 -1.35 0.56 2.08
C VAL A 70 -0.01 0.81 1.40
N SER A 71 0.44 2.07 1.35
CA SER A 71 1.42 2.48 0.34
C SER A 71 2.69 3.13 0.89
N THR A 72 2.84 3.29 2.21
CA THR A 72 4.14 3.63 2.82
C THR A 72 5.18 2.54 2.49
N THR A 73 6.35 2.95 2.02
CA THR A 73 7.38 2.03 1.49
C THR A 73 8.80 2.56 1.67
N CYS A 74 9.80 1.68 1.58
CA CYS A 74 11.22 2.02 1.63
C CYS A 74 11.93 1.81 0.27
N SER A 75 11.17 1.80 -0.83
CA SER A 75 11.63 1.69 -2.23
C SER A 75 11.13 2.89 -3.04
N ALA A 76 12.02 3.42 -3.89
CA ALA A 76 11.68 4.55 -4.76
C ALA A 76 10.66 4.15 -5.83
N GLU A 77 10.81 2.95 -6.39
CA GLU A 77 9.95 2.37 -7.42
C GLU A 77 8.53 2.16 -6.87
N ASN A 78 8.41 1.59 -5.67
CA ASN A 78 7.11 1.40 -5.02
C ASN A 78 6.42 2.73 -4.69
N LEU A 79 7.20 3.75 -4.32
CA LEU A 79 6.66 5.09 -4.04
C LEU A 79 6.17 5.78 -5.32
N GLU A 80 6.88 5.60 -6.45
CA GLU A 80 6.44 6.11 -7.74
C GLU A 80 5.09 5.49 -8.15
N MET A 81 4.94 4.18 -8.02
CA MET A 81 3.66 3.50 -8.29
C MET A 81 2.54 4.02 -7.37
N ALA A 82 2.84 4.27 -6.09
CA ALA A 82 1.89 4.86 -5.15
C ALA A 82 1.43 6.25 -5.60
N ASN A 83 2.37 7.13 -5.92
CA ASN A 83 2.09 8.48 -6.36
C ASN A 83 1.23 8.47 -7.63
N ALA A 84 1.56 7.61 -8.60
CA ALA A 84 0.79 7.47 -9.83
C ALA A 84 -0.65 7.00 -9.56
N PHE A 85 -0.86 6.06 -8.62
CA PHE A 85 -2.18 5.55 -8.29
C PHE A 85 -3.06 6.59 -7.57
N TYR A 86 -2.52 7.34 -6.61
CA TYR A 86 -3.32 8.28 -5.81
C TYR A 86 -3.49 9.66 -6.44
N ALA A 87 -2.59 10.10 -7.33
CA ALA A 87 -2.70 11.39 -8.01
C ALA A 87 -4.10 11.71 -8.60
N PRO A 88 -4.79 10.79 -9.29
CA PRO A 88 -6.12 11.07 -9.82
C PRO A 88 -7.26 11.07 -8.78
N ILE A 89 -7.03 10.61 -7.54
CA ILE A 89 -8.08 10.41 -6.52
C ILE A 89 -7.86 11.19 -5.22
N SER A 90 -6.69 11.82 -5.02
CA SER A 90 -6.32 12.49 -3.77
C SER A 90 -7.29 13.61 -3.35
N GLU A 91 -7.87 14.31 -4.34
CA GLU A 91 -8.83 15.40 -4.12
C GLU A 91 -10.29 14.91 -4.13
N THR A 92 -10.55 13.64 -4.47
CA THR A 92 -11.91 13.09 -4.55
C THR A 92 -12.49 12.78 -3.18
N TYR A 93 -11.63 12.40 -2.22
CA TYR A 93 -12.05 11.97 -0.89
C TYR A 93 -11.48 12.89 0.18
N GLN A 94 -12.36 13.40 1.05
CA GLN A 94 -11.97 14.34 2.09
C GLN A 94 -10.86 13.76 2.98
N GLY A 95 -9.70 14.42 2.99
CA GLY A 95 -8.55 14.01 3.80
C GLY A 95 -7.58 13.04 3.11
N MET A 96 -7.89 12.53 1.91
CA MET A 96 -6.97 11.66 1.18
C MET A 96 -5.68 12.37 0.77
N ALA A 97 -5.75 13.64 0.33
CA ALA A 97 -4.57 14.46 0.05
C ALA A 97 -3.57 14.48 1.23
N ARG A 98 -4.07 14.63 2.46
CA ARG A 98 -3.23 14.56 3.67
C ARG A 98 -2.64 13.15 3.87
N GLY A 99 -3.40 12.10 3.57
CA GLY A 99 -2.90 10.73 3.58
C GLY A 99 -1.75 10.52 2.58
N VAL A 100 -1.83 11.11 1.38
CA VAL A 100 -0.77 11.06 0.36
C VAL A 100 0.50 11.77 0.85
N GLU A 101 0.38 12.94 1.46
CA GLU A 101 1.52 13.66 2.06
C GLU A 101 2.22 12.79 3.13
N ILE A 102 1.45 12.17 4.04
CA ILE A 102 2.00 11.30 5.09
C ILE A 102 2.73 10.10 4.47
N MET A 103 2.10 9.43 3.51
CA MET A 103 2.72 8.31 2.78
C MET A 103 4.05 8.72 2.14
N GLN A 104 4.10 9.88 1.49
CA GLN A 104 5.32 10.41 0.86
C GLN A 104 6.40 10.71 1.89
N ASP A 105 6.07 11.44 2.95
CA ASP A 105 7.01 11.83 4.01
C ASP A 105 7.60 10.62 4.72
N GLU A 106 6.76 9.66 5.12
CA GLU A 106 7.20 8.43 5.78
C GLU A 106 8.09 7.58 4.87
N SER A 107 7.74 7.49 3.58
CA SER A 107 8.53 6.72 2.61
C SER A 107 9.91 7.37 2.37
N GLN A 108 9.95 8.70 2.23
CA GLN A 108 11.21 9.44 2.11
C GLN A 108 12.06 9.30 3.37
N GLN A 109 11.45 9.38 4.55
CA GLN A 109 12.15 9.15 5.81
C GLN A 109 12.74 7.74 5.88
N CYS A 110 11.99 6.71 5.49
CA CYS A 110 12.50 5.35 5.48
C CYS A 110 13.69 5.19 4.54
N MET A 111 13.58 5.67 3.30
CA MET A 111 14.68 5.60 2.33
C MET A 111 15.93 6.33 2.81
N ARG A 112 15.78 7.49 3.46
CA ARG A 112 16.91 8.23 4.06
C ARG A 112 17.59 7.42 5.16
N LEU A 113 16.81 6.80 6.06
CA LEU A 113 17.35 5.96 7.13
C LEU A 113 18.04 4.70 6.58
N LYS A 114 17.42 4.04 5.59
CA LYS A 114 18.01 2.89 4.89
C LYS A 114 19.35 3.27 4.27
N SER A 115 19.40 4.35 3.50
CA SER A 115 20.64 4.84 2.88
C SER A 115 21.73 5.14 3.90
N ALA A 116 21.38 5.78 5.02
CA ALA A 116 22.32 6.16 6.06
C ALA A 116 22.90 4.98 6.86
N PHE A 117 22.10 3.94 7.12
CA PHE A 117 22.45 2.93 8.14
C PHE A 117 22.52 1.48 7.62
N GLN A 118 22.12 1.20 6.38
CA GLN A 118 22.06 -0.19 5.88
C GLN A 118 23.44 -0.87 5.88
N ALA A 119 24.50 -0.16 5.50
CA ALA A 119 25.85 -0.73 5.45
C ALA A 119 26.35 -1.13 6.85
N ASP A 120 26.20 -0.23 7.82
CA ASP A 120 26.59 -0.49 9.22
C ASP A 120 25.76 -1.61 9.84
N PHE A 121 24.45 -1.63 9.57
CA PHE A 121 23.57 -2.69 10.01
C PHE A 121 23.96 -4.05 9.42
N ASN A 122 24.26 -4.11 8.12
CA ASN A 122 24.73 -5.33 7.47
C ASN A 122 26.07 -5.79 8.05
N ALA A 123 26.98 -4.87 8.36
CA ALA A 123 28.27 -5.21 8.96
C ALA A 123 28.13 -5.77 10.39
N PHE A 124 27.15 -5.30 11.16
CA PHE A 124 26.86 -5.83 12.50
C PHE A 124 26.31 -7.26 12.50
N LEU A 125 25.56 -7.63 11.45
CA LEU A 125 24.92 -8.95 11.34
C LEU A 125 25.82 -10.05 10.77
N ASN A 126 26.95 -9.69 10.17
CA ASN A 126 27.94 -10.61 9.60
C ASN A 126 29.10 -10.86 10.57
#